data_AF-A0A821BXI2-F1
#
_entry.id   AF-A0A821BXI2-F1
#
_cell.length_a   1.000
_cell.length_b   1.000
_cell.length_c   1.000
_cell.angle_alpha   90.00
_cell.angle_beta   90.00
_cell.angle_gamma   90.00
#
_symmetry.space_group_name_H-M   'P 1'
#
loop_
_entity.id
_entity.type
_entity.pdbx_description
1 polymer ?
#
loop_
_entity_poly.entity_id
_entity_poly.type
_entity_poly.pdbx_seq_one_letter_code
_entity_poly.pdbx_strand_id
1 'polypeptide(L)'
;WQKNDRERLGAEHPYNRRPLLDAEVDKLRFLCVYLNKAEEVERRKQYSNVYKNYLELASFFFKSDDHWLSDYFYKKCLSLAQTYSQLDSQLVAEAYRNV
;
A
#
# COMPACT_ATOMS: atom_id res chain seq x y z
N TRP A 1 2.36 -11.96 9.84
CA TRP A 1 1.46 -12.30 8.72
C TRP A 1 2.19 -13.13 7.68
N GLN A 2 3.20 -12.63 6.96
CA GLN A 2 3.99 -13.46 6.00
C GLN A 2 4.62 -14.72 6.63
N LYS A 3 5.33 -14.63 7.76
CA LYS A 3 5.93 -15.80 8.43
C LYS A 3 4.87 -16.84 8.83
N ASN A 4 3.79 -16.39 9.47
CA ASN A 4 2.65 -17.22 9.86
C ASN A 4 1.94 -17.88 8.66
N ASP A 5 1.86 -17.20 7.52
CA ASP A 5 1.27 -17.77 6.29
C ASP A 5 2.17 -18.83 5.68
N ARG A 6 3.50 -18.65 5.72
CA ARG A 6 4.45 -19.69 5.29
C ARG A 6 4.34 -20.96 6.14
N GLU A 7 4.17 -20.80 7.46
CA GLU A 7 3.93 -21.91 8.38
C GLU A 7 2.65 -22.69 8.03
N ARG A 8 1.58 -21.98 7.62
CA ARG A 8 0.31 -22.60 7.19
C ARG A 8 0.40 -23.34 5.86
N LEU A 9 1.12 -22.77 4.90
CA LEU A 9 1.24 -23.32 3.54
C LEU A 9 2.19 -24.53 3.46
N GLY A 10 3.05 -24.72 4.47
CA GLY A 10 4.05 -25.79 4.52
C GLY A 10 5.29 -25.47 3.69
N ALA A 11 6.43 -26.07 4.05
CA ALA A 11 7.77 -25.68 3.57
C ALA A 11 7.94 -25.71 2.04
N GLU A 12 7.29 -26.66 1.36
CA GLU A 12 7.41 -26.89 -0.09
C GLU A 12 6.62 -25.88 -0.95
N HIS A 13 5.78 -25.04 -0.35
CA HIS A 13 4.94 -24.11 -1.10
C HIS A 13 5.80 -23.10 -1.88
N PRO A 14 5.56 -22.87 -3.19
CA PRO A 14 6.38 -21.97 -4.03
C PRO A 14 6.56 -20.56 -3.47
N TYR A 15 5.56 -20.07 -2.73
CA TYR A 15 5.57 -18.75 -2.08
C TYR A 15 6.66 -18.61 -1.01
N ASN A 16 7.16 -19.71 -0.44
CA ASN A 16 8.22 -19.71 0.55
C ASN A 16 9.60 -19.43 -0.05
N ARG A 17 9.76 -19.59 -1.38
CA ARG A 17 11.01 -19.30 -2.10
C ARG A 17 11.25 -17.81 -2.30
N ARG A 18 10.22 -16.99 -2.14
CA ARG A 18 10.36 -15.53 -2.20
C ARG A 18 11.11 -15.05 -0.96
N PRO A 19 11.92 -13.99 -1.05
CA PRO A 19 12.41 -13.31 0.14
C PRO A 19 11.23 -12.82 1.00
N LEU A 20 11.45 -12.69 2.30
CA LEU A 20 10.51 -11.99 3.17
C LEU A 20 10.68 -10.48 2.96
N LEU A 21 9.61 -9.72 3.19
CA LEU A 21 9.67 -8.26 3.04
C LEU A 21 10.76 -7.63 3.94
N ASP A 22 11.05 -8.22 5.11
CA ASP A 22 12.10 -7.76 6.02
C ASP A 22 13.52 -7.88 5.44
N ALA A 23 13.72 -8.75 4.45
CA ALA A 23 14.98 -8.90 3.72
C ALA A 23 15.06 -8.05 2.44
N GLU A 24 13.96 -7.44 2.00
CA GLU A 24 13.88 -6.65 0.77
C GLU A 24 14.08 -5.15 1.05
N VAL A 25 15.34 -4.76 1.27
CA VAL A 25 15.73 -3.39 1.69
C VAL A 25 15.17 -2.29 0.78
N ASP A 26 15.14 -2.51 -0.54
CA ASP A 26 14.62 -1.52 -1.49
C ASP A 26 13.11 -1.28 -1.31
N LYS A 27 12.34 -2.34 -1.05
CA LYS A 27 10.90 -2.25 -0.77
C LYS A 27 10.65 -1.55 0.57
N LEU A 28 11.45 -1.86 1.58
CA LEU A 28 11.39 -1.17 2.89
C LEU A 28 11.75 0.31 2.77
N ARG A 29 12.75 0.65 1.95
CA ARG A 29 13.14 2.04 1.68
C ARG A 29 12.02 2.78 0.96
N PHE A 30 11.38 2.17 -0.04
CA PHE A 30 10.25 2.75 -0.75
C PHE A 30 9.07 3.01 0.19
N LEU A 31 8.72 2.04 1.04
CA LEU A 31 7.74 2.19 2.12
C LEU A 31 8.05 3.39 3.00
N CYS A 32 9.26 3.44 3.56
CA CYS A 32 9.68 4.48 4.48
C CYS A 32 9.56 5.88 3.84
N VAL A 33 10.03 6.04 2.60
CA VAL A 33 9.97 7.34 1.90
C VAL A 33 8.54 7.82 1.72
N TYR A 34 7.64 6.98 1.21
CA TYR A 34 6.28 7.42 0.88
C TYR A 34 5.36 7.50 2.10
N LEU A 35 5.57 6.66 3.12
CA LEU A 35 4.85 6.79 4.38
C LEU A 35 5.25 8.07 5.13
N ASN A 36 6.54 8.40 5.18
CA ASN A 36 6.99 9.66 5.80
C ASN A 36 6.42 10.89 5.07
N LYS A 37 6.40 10.85 3.72
CA LYS A 37 5.77 11.91 2.92
C LYS A 37 4.27 12.00 3.17
N ALA A 38 3.57 10.86 3.23
CA ALA A 38 2.14 10.81 3.53
C ALA A 38 1.84 11.44 4.90
N GLU A 39 2.62 11.09 5.92
CA GLU A 39 2.46 11.62 7.28
C GLU A 39 2.76 13.13 7.34
N GLU A 40 3.79 13.60 6.62
CA GLU A 40 4.12 15.03 6.55
C GLU A 40 2.98 15.86 5.95
N VAL A 41 2.40 15.40 4.83
CA VAL A 41 1.31 16.12 4.17
C VAL A 41 -0.02 15.95 4.90
N GLU A 42 -0.22 14.83 5.61
CA GLU A 42 -1.36 14.61 6.50
C GLU A 42 -1.37 15.61 7.66
N ARG A 43 -0.21 15.87 8.29
CA ARG A 43 -0.07 16.92 9.31
C ARG A 43 -0.47 18.31 8.81
N ARG A 44 -0.32 18.55 7.51
CA ARG A 44 -0.73 19.79 6.82
C ARG A 44 -2.17 19.75 6.30
N LYS A 45 -2.94 18.69 6.60
CA LYS A 45 -4.31 18.44 6.15
C LYS A 45 -4.46 18.39 4.62
N GLN A 46 -3.39 18.04 3.91
CA GLN A 46 -3.39 17.94 2.44
C GLN A 46 -3.75 16.51 2.00
N TYR A 47 -5.00 16.11 2.22
CA TYR A 47 -5.45 14.73 2.03
C TYR A 47 -5.32 14.23 0.58
N SER A 48 -5.47 15.09 -0.43
CA SER A 48 -5.22 14.71 -1.83
C SER A 48 -3.77 14.26 -2.06
N ASN A 49 -2.82 14.81 -1.31
CA ASN A 49 -1.41 14.39 -1.37
C ASN A 49 -1.16 13.12 -0.55
N VAL A 50 -1.88 12.92 0.56
CA VAL A 50 -1.87 11.64 1.29
C VAL A 50 -2.34 10.51 0.37
N TYR A 51 -3.46 10.73 -0.33
CA TYR A 51 -4.00 9.79 -1.32
C TYR A 51 -2.96 9.40 -2.37
N LYS A 52 -2.30 10.40 -2.98
CA LYS A 52 -1.26 10.16 -4.00
C LYS A 52 -0.09 9.33 -3.46
N ASN A 53 0.36 9.58 -2.23
CA ASN A 53 1.44 8.77 -1.64
C ASN A 53 1.02 7.32 -1.39
N TYR A 54 -0.22 7.08 -0.94
CA TYR A 54 -0.75 5.71 -0.82
C TYR A 54 -0.96 5.05 -2.18
N LEU A 55 -1.38 5.78 -3.21
CA LEU A 55 -1.54 5.26 -4.56
C LEU A 55 -0.20 4.84 -5.18
N GLU A 56 0.87 5.60 -4.95
CA GLU A 56 2.23 5.25 -5.37
C GLU A 56 2.70 3.96 -4.70
N LEU A 57 2.44 3.80 -3.40
CA LEU A 57 2.72 2.56 -2.67
C LEU A 57 1.92 1.38 -3.23
N ALA A 58 0.62 1.55 -3.46
CA ALA A 58 -0.23 0.51 -4.04
C ALA A 58 0.31 0.07 -5.41
N SER A 59 0.56 1.03 -6.30
CA SER A 59 1.06 0.79 -7.65
C SER A 59 2.43 0.12 -7.67
N PHE A 60 3.34 0.50 -6.78
CA PHE A 60 4.65 -0.11 -6.65
C PHE A 60 4.55 -1.58 -6.23
N PHE A 61 3.74 -1.90 -5.22
CA PHE A 61 3.57 -3.26 -4.73
C PHE A 61 2.77 -4.15 -5.69
N PHE A 62 1.84 -3.56 -6.45
CA PHE A 62 1.18 -4.26 -7.55
C PHE A 62 2.19 -4.73 -8.59
N LYS A 63 3.09 -3.84 -9.03
CA LYS A 63 4.15 -4.16 -10.01
C LYS A 63 5.21 -5.12 -9.46
N SER A 64 5.38 -5.17 -8.15
CA SER A 64 6.35 -6.04 -7.46
C SER A 64 5.79 -7.42 -7.11
N ASP A 65 4.55 -7.73 -7.55
CA ASP A 65 3.85 -8.99 -7.26
C ASP A 65 3.58 -9.21 -5.75
N ASP A 66 3.51 -8.11 -4.99
CA ASP A 66 3.12 -8.06 -3.58
C ASP A 66 1.65 -7.61 -3.47
N HIS A 67 0.76 -8.37 -4.09
CA HIS A 67 -0.67 -8.01 -4.18
C HIS A 67 -1.32 -7.74 -2.82
N TRP A 68 -0.96 -8.48 -1.78
CA TRP A 68 -1.50 -8.26 -0.42
C TRP A 68 -1.20 -6.85 0.11
N LEU A 69 -0.02 -6.31 -0.22
CA LEU A 69 0.41 -4.99 0.23
C LEU A 69 -0.15 -3.89 -0.69
N SER A 70 -0.25 -4.18 -1.99
CA SER A 70 -1.00 -3.36 -2.94
C SER A 70 -2.44 -3.14 -2.48
N ASP A 71 -3.16 -4.23 -2.20
CA ASP A 71 -4.56 -4.22 -1.75
C ASP A 71 -4.73 -3.44 -0.45
N TYR A 72 -3.78 -3.59 0.49
CA TYR A 72 -3.78 -2.82 1.72
C TYR A 72 -3.76 -1.31 1.44
N PHE A 73 -2.88 -0.84 0.53
CA PHE A 73 -2.78 0.57 0.21
C PHE A 73 -3.95 1.07 -0.65
N TYR A 74 -4.52 0.27 -1.54
CA TYR A 74 -5.76 0.63 -2.22
C TYR A 74 -6.94 0.78 -1.24
N LYS A 75 -7.06 -0.10 -0.24
CA LYS A 75 -8.06 0.06 0.84
C LYS A 75 -7.82 1.32 1.67
N LYS A 76 -6.56 1.71 1.91
CA LYS A 76 -6.24 3.00 2.54
C LYS A 76 -6.66 4.18 1.68
N CYS A 77 -6.44 4.13 0.37
CA CYS A 77 -6.93 5.13 -0.59
C CYS A 77 -8.46 5.27 -0.52
N LEU A 78 -9.18 4.15 -0.54
CA LEU A 78 -10.65 4.12 -0.42
C LEU A 78 -11.13 4.68 0.92
N SER A 79 -10.51 4.28 2.03
CA SER A 79 -10.85 4.81 3.36
C SER A 79 -10.65 6.33 3.43
N LEU A 80 -9.61 6.85 2.80
CA LEU A 80 -9.34 8.28 2.74
C LEU A 80 -10.42 9.00 1.91
N ALA A 81 -10.75 8.46 0.73
CA ALA A 81 -11.83 8.96 -0.15
C ALA A 81 -13.20 9.00 0.54
N GLN A 82 -13.52 7.98 1.34
CA GLN A 82 -14.76 7.91 2.11
C GLN A 82 -14.81 8.89 3.28
N THR A 83 -13.65 9.16 3.90
CA THR A 83 -13.55 10.01 5.09
C THR A 83 -13.58 11.49 4.73
N TYR A 84 -12.93 11.88 3.63
CA TYR A 84 -12.74 13.28 3.28
C TYR A 84 -13.51 13.64 2.00
N SER A 85 -14.71 14.18 2.18
CA SER A 85 -15.61 14.63 1.09
C SER A 85 -15.06 15.77 0.22
N GLN A 86 -13.94 16.38 0.62
CA GLN A 86 -13.26 17.45 -0.12
C GLN A 86 -12.24 16.92 -1.14
N LEU A 87 -12.02 15.61 -1.19
CA LEU A 87 -11.17 14.99 -2.21
C LEU A 87 -11.81 15.15 -3.58
N ASP A 88 -10.96 15.31 -4.60
CA ASP A 88 -11.40 15.43 -5.98
C ASP A 88 -12.24 14.20 -6.37
N SER A 89 -13.39 14.45 -6.99
CA SER A 89 -14.28 13.44 -7.56
C SER A 89 -13.56 12.38 -8.39
N GLN A 90 -12.47 12.74 -9.09
CA GLN A 90 -11.66 11.80 -9.85
C GLN A 90 -10.91 10.81 -8.95
N LEU A 91 -10.34 11.29 -7.84
CA LEU A 91 -9.63 10.44 -6.88
C LEU A 91 -10.61 9.51 -6.15
N VAL A 92 -11.81 9.99 -5.84
CA VAL A 92 -12.87 9.17 -5.26
C VAL A 92 -13.25 8.05 -6.23
N ALA A 93 -13.55 8.37 -7.49
CA ALA A 93 -13.90 7.38 -8.50
C ALA A 93 -12.77 6.36 -8.75
N GLU A 94 -11.52 6.80 -8.74
CA GLU A 94 -10.36 5.92 -8.83
C GLU A 94 -10.27 4.95 -7.64
N ALA A 95 -10.47 5.45 -6.41
CA ALA A 95 -10.39 4.65 -5.21
C ALA A 95 -11.38 3.48 -5.21
N TYR A 96 -12.60 3.72 -5.72
CA TYR A 96 -13.63 2.69 -5.85
C TYR A 96 -13.35 1.67 -6.97
N ARG A 97 -12.55 2.03 -7.99
CA ARG A 97 -12.19 1.11 -9.08
C ARG A 97 -11.05 0.17 -8.72
N ASN A 98 -10.19 0.57 -7.79
CA ASN A 98 -8.96 -0.15 -7.45
C ASN A 98 -9.12 -1.15 -6.28
N VAL A 99 -10.34 -1.34 -5.76
CA VAL A 99 -10.65 -2.24 -4.63
C VAL A 99 -11.57 -3.36 -5.08
#